data_AF-A0A7V6UY82-F1
#
_entry.id   AF-A0A7V6UY82-F1
#
_cell.length_a   1.000
_cell.length_b   1.000
_cell.length_c   1.000
_cell.angle_alpha   90.00
_cell.angle_beta   90.00
_cell.angle_gamma   90.00
#
_symmetry.space_group_name_H-M   'P 1'
#
loop_
_entity.id
_entity.type
_entity.pdbx_description
1 polymer ?
#
loop_
_entity_poly.entity_id
_entity_poly.type
_entity_poly.pdbx_seq_one_letter_code
_entity_poly.pdbx_strand_id
1 'polypeptide(L)'
;MGLLGSNKELAENKLILLYIIEKINMPVSNLQMVKLILENKFMNYFFLQQHLNELCESGMLVSELIEGKTFYNITPNGRKTLEYFINLIPVGIKMRIDDTISSIRKKIKNETLITADFMPESENEFMVNCKVREDNFTLIDINITVGTKSDARMICENWKKNSQEIYSEILESLTRKR
;
A
#
# COMPACT_ATOMS: atom_id res chain seq x y z
N MET A 1 3.59 15.21 29.33
CA MET A 1 3.72 14.00 30.17
C MET A 1 2.42 13.21 30.02
N GLY A 2 2.30 12.39 28.98
CA GLY A 2 1.00 11.77 28.65
C GLY A 2 1.11 10.56 27.73
N LEU A 3 0.34 9.54 28.09
CA LEU A 3 -0.15 8.43 27.27
C LEU A 3 0.85 7.34 26.89
N LEU A 4 1.46 6.69 27.89
CA LEU A 4 1.81 5.28 27.76
C LEU A 4 0.52 4.49 28.06
N GLY A 5 -0.13 3.95 27.03
CA GLY A 5 -1.24 3.02 27.20
C GLY A 5 -0.83 1.85 28.11
N SER A 6 -1.79 1.18 28.72
CA SER A 6 -1.47 0.02 29.57
C SER A 6 -0.69 -1.04 28.76
N ASN A 7 0.18 -1.84 29.39
CA ASN A 7 0.90 -2.92 28.70
C ASN A 7 -0.04 -3.84 27.89
N LYS A 8 -1.29 -3.99 28.35
CA LYS A 8 -2.34 -4.73 27.66
C LYS A 8 -2.79 -4.04 26.36
N GLU A 9 -2.97 -2.72 26.39
CA GLU A 9 -3.36 -1.91 25.23
C GLU A 9 -2.27 -1.89 24.15
N LEU A 10 -0.99 -1.82 24.57
CA LEU A 10 0.14 -1.92 23.64
C LEU A 10 0.22 -3.30 22.97
N ALA A 11 -0.05 -4.36 23.71
CA ALA A 11 -0.11 -5.72 23.16
C ALA A 11 -1.29 -5.90 22.20
N GLU A 12 -2.45 -5.34 22.56
CA GLU A 12 -3.65 -5.35 21.70
C GLU A 12 -3.39 -4.65 20.36
N ASN A 13 -2.77 -3.47 20.38
CA ASN A 13 -2.44 -2.72 19.16
C ASN A 13 -1.51 -3.50 18.21
N LYS A 14 -0.53 -4.22 18.75
CA LYS A 14 0.34 -5.10 17.95
C LYS A 14 -0.43 -6.23 17.29
N LEU A 15 -1.34 -6.86 18.04
CA LEU A 15 -2.20 -7.92 17.51
C LEU A 15 -3.17 -7.38 16.44
N ILE A 16 -3.68 -6.16 16.60
CA ILE A 16 -4.48 -5.49 15.57
C ILE A 16 -3.66 -5.31 14.28
N LEU A 17 -2.41 -4.86 14.35
CA LEU A 17 -1.55 -4.72 13.17
C LEU A 17 -1.28 -6.07 12.49
N LEU A 18 -0.94 -7.10 13.27
CA LEU A 18 -0.74 -8.44 12.74
C LEU A 18 -2.02 -8.97 12.07
N TYR A 19 -3.18 -8.77 12.69
CA TYR A 19 -4.47 -9.17 12.14
C TYR A 19 -4.78 -8.48 10.83
N ILE A 20 -4.53 -7.16 10.73
CA ILE A 20 -4.71 -6.39 9.49
C ILE A 20 -3.81 -6.94 8.38
N ILE A 21 -2.51 -7.12 8.63
CA ILE A 21 -1.56 -7.60 7.61
C ILE A 21 -1.91 -9.03 7.16
N GLU A 22 -2.22 -9.93 8.09
CA GLU A 22 -2.67 -11.30 7.77
C GLU A 22 -3.96 -11.29 6.95
N LYS A 23 -4.94 -10.45 7.34
CA LYS A 23 -6.20 -10.32 6.59
C LYS A 23 -6.01 -9.69 5.22
N ILE A 24 -5.00 -8.85 5.01
CA ILE A 24 -4.70 -8.32 3.68
C ILE A 24 -4.15 -9.43 2.78
N ASN A 25 -3.32 -10.33 3.32
CA ASN A 25 -2.74 -11.48 2.62
C ASN A 25 -1.98 -11.10 1.32
N MET A 26 -1.29 -9.97 1.35
CA MET A 26 -0.38 -9.48 0.30
C MET A 26 0.61 -8.50 0.95
N PRO A 27 1.80 -8.27 0.34
CA PRO A 27 2.73 -7.25 0.82
C PRO A 27 2.08 -5.88 0.88
N VAL A 28 2.27 -5.16 1.99
CA VAL A 28 1.69 -3.83 2.20
C VAL A 28 2.80 -2.80 2.36
N SER A 29 2.80 -1.78 1.51
CA SER A 29 3.79 -0.71 1.63
C SER A 29 3.59 0.11 2.91
N ASN A 30 4.64 0.73 3.43
CA ASN A 30 4.55 1.61 4.60
C ASN A 30 3.53 2.74 4.40
N LEU A 31 3.46 3.32 3.18
CA LEU A 31 2.48 4.35 2.86
C LEU A 31 1.04 3.81 2.93
N GLN A 32 0.79 2.61 2.40
CA GLN A 32 -0.52 1.95 2.48
C GLN A 32 -0.91 1.63 3.92
N MET A 33 0.03 1.14 4.74
CA MET A 33 -0.19 0.92 6.17
C MET A 33 -0.59 2.22 6.87
N VAL A 34 0.15 3.32 6.66
CA VAL A 34 -0.17 4.63 7.25
C VAL A 34 -1.57 5.09 6.84
N LYS A 35 -1.91 5.06 5.55
CA LYS A 35 -3.25 5.45 5.06
C LYS A 35 -4.34 4.61 5.72
N LEU A 36 -4.22 3.29 5.65
CA LEU A 36 -5.22 2.35 6.16
C LEU A 36 -5.50 2.58 7.64
N ILE A 37 -4.45 2.68 8.44
CA ILE A 37 -4.53 2.79 9.89
C ILE A 37 -5.13 4.13 10.31
N LEU A 38 -4.72 5.22 9.66
CA LEU A 38 -5.19 6.56 10.00
C LEU A 38 -6.61 6.83 9.49
N GLU A 39 -6.94 6.45 8.24
CA GLU A 39 -8.30 6.58 7.69
C GLU A 39 -9.32 5.82 8.54
N ASN A 40 -8.95 4.63 9.00
CA ASN A 40 -9.78 3.81 9.87
C ASN A 40 -9.53 4.09 11.36
N LYS A 41 -8.80 5.14 11.76
CA LYS A 41 -8.62 5.53 13.17
C LYS A 41 -8.31 4.34 14.10
N PHE A 42 -7.52 3.37 13.64
CA PHE A 42 -7.17 2.19 14.46
C PHE A 42 -6.13 2.58 15.51
N MET A 43 -5.17 3.41 15.12
CA MET A 43 -4.18 4.03 16.00
C MET A 43 -3.62 5.29 15.34
N ASN A 44 -2.91 6.10 16.12
CA ASN A 44 -2.23 7.28 15.58
C ASN A 44 -0.89 6.89 14.91
N TYR A 45 -0.31 7.84 14.18
CA TYR A 45 0.93 7.63 13.42
C TYR A 45 2.10 7.21 14.30
N PHE A 46 2.23 7.77 15.50
CA PHE A 46 3.34 7.47 16.41
C PHE A 46 3.29 6.01 16.87
N PHE A 47 2.14 5.55 17.37
CA PHE A 47 1.96 4.15 17.79
C PHE A 47 2.11 3.19 16.62
N LEU A 48 1.62 3.55 15.43
CA LEU A 48 1.83 2.73 14.24
C LEU A 48 3.32 2.50 13.97
N GLN A 49 4.12 3.57 13.89
CA GLN A 49 5.54 3.45 13.61
C GLN A 49 6.28 2.70 14.70
N GLN A 50 5.98 2.99 15.97
CA GLN A 50 6.55 2.28 17.10
C GLN A 50 6.26 0.77 17.03
N HIS A 51 4.99 0.39 16.82
CA HIS A 51 4.61 -1.01 16.81
C HIS A 51 5.13 -1.75 15.56
N LEU A 52 5.19 -1.10 14.39
CA LEU A 52 5.81 -1.71 13.20
C LEU A 52 7.28 -2.04 13.46
N ASN A 53 8.04 -1.12 14.07
CA ASN A 53 9.44 -1.36 14.41
C ASN A 53 9.57 -2.50 15.43
N GLU A 54 8.82 -2.46 16.52
CA GLU A 54 8.85 -3.50 17.57
C GLU A 54 8.44 -4.88 17.02
N LEU A 55 7.47 -4.95 16.11
CA LEU A 55 7.05 -6.19 15.44
C LEU A 55 8.13 -6.72 14.48
N CYS A 56 8.88 -5.85 13.82
CA CYS A 56 10.02 -6.26 12.98
C CYS A 56 11.20 -6.74 13.83
N GLU A 57 11.56 -6.01 14.89
CA GLU A 57 12.64 -6.37 15.81
C GLU A 57 12.40 -7.72 16.50
N SER A 58 11.14 -8.03 16.80
CA SER A 58 10.72 -9.32 17.38
C SER A 58 10.48 -10.43 16.35
N GLY A 59 10.72 -10.17 15.05
CA GLY A 59 10.58 -11.14 13.98
C GLY A 59 9.14 -11.60 13.72
N MET A 60 8.13 -10.84 14.17
CA MET A 60 6.72 -11.10 13.86
C MET A 60 6.31 -10.53 12.51
N LEU A 61 6.96 -9.44 12.09
CA LEU A 61 6.92 -8.90 10.74
C LEU A 61 8.31 -8.96 10.10
N VAL A 62 8.34 -9.02 8.78
CA VAL A 62 9.53 -8.74 7.97
C VAL A 62 9.27 -7.49 7.14
N SER A 63 10.28 -6.65 7.01
CA SER A 63 10.26 -5.50 6.12
C SER A 63 11.21 -5.71 4.94
N GLU A 64 10.73 -5.44 3.73
CA GLU A 64 11.49 -5.59 2.49
C GLU A 64 11.54 -4.26 1.75
N LEU A 65 12.72 -3.92 1.19
CA LEU A 65 12.89 -2.72 0.38
C LEU A 65 12.78 -3.09 -1.11
N ILE A 66 11.71 -2.63 -1.76
CA ILE A 66 11.44 -2.87 -3.18
C ILE A 66 11.28 -1.51 -3.86
N GLU A 67 12.13 -1.22 -4.86
CA GLU A 67 12.11 0.06 -5.60
C GLU A 67 12.11 1.30 -4.68
N GLY A 68 12.91 1.27 -3.61
CA GLY A 68 13.00 2.36 -2.62
C GLY A 68 11.80 2.49 -1.67
N LYS A 69 10.86 1.55 -1.68
CA LYS A 69 9.70 1.52 -0.79
C LYS A 69 9.78 0.33 0.16
N THR A 70 9.46 0.56 1.43
CA THR A 70 9.36 -0.49 2.45
C THR A 70 8.00 -1.18 2.36
N PHE A 71 8.01 -2.51 2.30
CA PHE A 71 6.84 -3.38 2.37
C PHE A 71 6.91 -4.25 3.61
N TYR A 72 5.75 -4.56 4.20
CA TYR A 72 5.63 -5.42 5.38
C TYR A 72 4.88 -6.71 5.04
N ASN A 73 5.43 -7.82 5.51
CA ASN A 73 4.80 -9.14 5.47
C ASN A 73 4.81 -9.75 6.87
N ILE A 74 3.77 -10.52 7.19
CA ILE A 74 3.72 -11.31 8.42
C ILE A 74 4.56 -12.58 8.30
N THR A 75 5.39 -12.84 9.31
CA THR A 75 6.22 -14.05 9.35
C THR A 75 5.43 -15.25 9.86
N PRO A 76 5.90 -16.50 9.68
CA PRO A 76 5.29 -17.66 10.32
C PRO A 76 5.16 -17.52 11.85
N ASN A 77 6.14 -16.89 12.50
CA ASN A 77 6.11 -16.63 13.92
C ASN A 77 5.03 -15.59 14.29
N GLY A 78 4.90 -14.53 13.50
CA GLY A 78 3.84 -13.53 13.66
C GLY A 78 2.44 -14.14 13.53
N ARG A 79 2.23 -15.00 12.52
CA ARG A 79 0.95 -15.71 12.33
C ARG A 79 0.63 -16.62 13.50
N LYS A 80 1.59 -17.43 13.94
CA LYS A 80 1.42 -18.32 15.09
C LYS A 80 1.09 -17.54 16.37
N THR A 81 1.77 -16.41 16.60
CA THR A 81 1.49 -15.53 17.75
C THR A 81 0.09 -14.94 17.66
N LEU A 82 -0.31 -14.45 16.48
CA LEU A 82 -1.65 -13.94 16.24
C LEU A 82 -2.71 -15.01 16.52
N GLU A 83 -2.52 -16.25 16.06
CA GLU A 83 -3.45 -17.36 16.30
C GLU A 83 -3.66 -17.63 17.79
N TYR A 84 -2.59 -17.66 18.60
CA TYR A 84 -2.70 -17.87 20.05
C TYR A 84 -3.45 -16.74 20.77
N PHE A 85 -3.28 -15.50 20.32
CA PHE A 85 -3.76 -14.31 21.04
C PHE A 85 -4.90 -13.58 20.33
N ILE A 86 -5.50 -14.17 19.30
CA ILE A 86 -6.60 -13.55 18.52
C ILE A 86 -7.82 -13.16 19.36
N ASN A 87 -8.00 -13.81 20.51
CA ASN A 87 -9.06 -13.53 21.46
C ASN A 87 -8.83 -12.25 22.29
N LEU A 88 -7.59 -11.73 22.31
CA LEU A 88 -7.29 -10.44 22.93
C LEU A 88 -7.73 -9.26 22.07
N ILE A 89 -7.97 -9.48 20.77
CA ILE A 89 -8.49 -8.43 19.89
C ILE A 89 -10.01 -8.30 20.13
N PRO A 90 -10.51 -7.09 20.51
CA PRO A 90 -11.92 -6.87 20.71
C PRO A 90 -12.75 -7.26 19.47
N VAL A 91 -13.89 -7.92 19.69
CA VAL A 91 -14.75 -8.41 18.60
C VAL A 91 -15.18 -7.27 17.67
N GLY A 92 -15.54 -6.11 18.21
CA GLY A 92 -15.92 -4.94 17.40
C GLY A 92 -14.80 -4.43 16.50
N ILE A 93 -13.53 -4.53 16.93
CA ILE A 93 -12.38 -4.17 16.11
C ILE A 93 -12.17 -5.19 15.00
N LYS A 94 -12.26 -6.50 15.31
CA LYS A 94 -12.19 -7.57 14.29
C LYS A 94 -13.25 -7.40 13.22
N MET A 95 -14.51 -7.21 13.61
CA MET A 95 -15.61 -6.98 12.67
C MET A 95 -15.33 -5.77 11.76
N ARG A 96 -14.89 -4.65 12.34
CA ARG A 96 -14.56 -3.45 11.56
C ARG A 96 -13.42 -3.68 10.57
N ILE A 97 -12.41 -4.47 10.94
CA ILE A 97 -11.32 -4.86 10.03
C ILE A 97 -11.86 -5.76 8.92
N ASP A 98 -12.64 -6.79 9.28
CA ASP A 98 -13.21 -7.74 8.33
C ASP A 98 -14.17 -7.05 7.34
N ASP A 99 -14.97 -6.08 7.78
CA ASP A 99 -15.87 -5.29 6.93
C ASP A 99 -15.12 -4.39 5.95
N THR A 100 -13.94 -3.89 6.33
CA THR A 100 -13.14 -2.97 5.50
C THR A 100 -12.11 -3.67 4.62
N ILE A 101 -11.81 -4.96 4.87
CA ILE A 101 -10.68 -5.65 4.24
C ILE A 101 -10.81 -5.80 2.73
N SER A 102 -12.02 -6.00 2.22
CA SER A 102 -12.28 -6.17 0.78
C SER A 102 -11.96 -4.88 0.02
N SER A 103 -12.39 -3.74 0.56
CA SER A 103 -12.09 -2.41 0.04
C SER A 103 -10.59 -2.11 0.11
N ILE A 104 -9.94 -2.45 1.23
CA ILE A 104 -8.50 -2.31 1.43
C ILE A 104 -7.72 -3.11 0.37
N ARG A 105 -8.02 -4.40 0.20
CA ARG A 105 -7.35 -5.26 -0.78
C ARG A 105 -7.52 -4.72 -2.20
N LYS A 106 -8.73 -4.24 -2.55
CA LYS A 106 -8.98 -3.63 -3.86
C LYS A 106 -8.16 -2.35 -4.06
N LYS A 107 -8.07 -1.48 -3.05
CA LYS A 107 -7.24 -0.26 -3.10
C LYS A 107 -5.76 -0.60 -3.26
N ILE A 108 -5.24 -1.52 -2.45
CA ILE A 108 -3.83 -1.93 -2.51
C ILE A 108 -3.52 -2.56 -3.87
N LYS A 109 -4.38 -3.47 -4.35
CA LYS A 109 -4.22 -4.08 -5.68
C LYS A 109 -4.17 -3.01 -6.77
N ASN A 110 -5.11 -2.07 -6.78
CA ASN A 110 -5.11 -0.97 -7.75
C ASN A 110 -3.86 -0.10 -7.66
N GLU A 111 -3.40 0.27 -6.46
CA GLU A 111 -2.20 1.09 -6.26
C GLU A 111 -0.89 0.37 -6.64
N THR A 112 -0.85 -0.96 -6.52
CA THR A 112 0.33 -1.77 -6.89
C THR A 112 0.36 -2.08 -8.39
N LEU A 113 -0.81 -2.27 -8.99
CA LEU A 113 -0.94 -2.58 -10.41
C LEU A 113 -0.84 -1.33 -11.30
N ILE A 114 -1.26 -0.16 -10.81
CA ILE A 114 -1.24 1.09 -11.57
C ILE A 114 -0.13 1.98 -11.02
N THR A 115 0.98 2.10 -11.74
CA THR A 115 2.11 2.94 -11.35
C THR A 115 2.26 4.13 -12.30
N ALA A 116 2.65 5.27 -11.74
CA ALA A 116 3.15 6.40 -12.51
C ALA A 116 4.13 7.23 -11.69
N ASP A 117 5.29 7.48 -12.29
CA ASP A 117 6.40 8.24 -11.74
C ASP A 117 7.15 8.96 -12.87
N PHE A 118 8.02 9.90 -12.50
CA PHE A 118 8.80 10.66 -13.46
C PHE A 118 10.19 10.95 -12.93
N MET A 119 11.16 11.03 -13.85
CA MET A 119 12.55 11.38 -13.57
C MET A 119 12.99 12.54 -14.48
N PRO A 120 13.82 13.48 -13.98
CA PRO A 120 14.44 14.48 -14.84
C PRO A 120 15.48 13.82 -15.76
N GLU A 121 15.43 14.10 -17.06
CA GLU A 121 16.51 13.77 -18.01
C GLU A 121 17.45 14.95 -18.22
N SER A 122 16.90 16.18 -18.29
CA SER A 122 17.66 17.43 -18.44
C SER A 122 16.94 18.59 -17.76
N GLU A 123 17.48 19.82 -17.81
CA GLU A 123 16.89 21.00 -17.14
C GLU A 123 15.42 21.24 -17.51
N ASN A 124 15.02 20.89 -18.73
CA ASN A 124 13.67 21.12 -19.25
C ASN A 124 13.04 19.84 -19.83
N GLU A 125 13.51 18.66 -19.44
CA GLU A 125 12.95 17.39 -19.92
C GLU A 125 12.75 16.42 -18.77
N PHE A 126 11.55 15.87 -18.70
CA PHE A 126 11.15 14.89 -17.70
C PHE A 126 10.59 13.68 -18.42
N MET A 127 11.12 12.50 -18.09
CA MET A 127 10.58 11.24 -18.56
C MET A 127 9.55 10.74 -17.55
N VAL A 128 8.31 10.59 -18.00
CA VAL A 128 7.21 9.99 -17.25
C VAL A 128 7.08 8.54 -17.65
N ASN A 129 7.05 7.64 -16.67
CA ASN A 129 6.74 6.24 -16.85
C ASN A 129 5.35 5.92 -16.26
N CYS A 130 4.49 5.32 -17.06
CA CYS A 130 3.12 4.95 -16.72
C CYS A 130 2.91 3.46 -16.99
N LYS A 131 2.55 2.67 -15.97
CA LYS A 131 2.29 1.23 -16.13
C LYS A 131 0.93 0.82 -15.60
N VAL A 132 0.34 -0.17 -16.27
CA VAL A 132 -0.68 -1.06 -15.69
C VAL A 132 -0.15 -2.48 -15.74
N ARG A 133 -0.13 -3.15 -14.61
CA ARG A 133 0.21 -4.56 -14.45
C ARG A 133 -1.05 -5.35 -14.14
N GLU A 134 -1.06 -6.61 -14.53
CA GLU A 134 -1.95 -7.65 -14.04
C GLU A 134 -1.12 -8.65 -13.21
N ASP A 135 -1.77 -9.55 -12.47
CA ASP A 135 -1.08 -10.45 -11.53
C ASP A 135 0.08 -11.25 -12.19
N ASN A 136 0.01 -11.51 -13.51
CA ASN A 136 0.98 -12.35 -14.23
C ASN A 136 1.71 -11.65 -15.39
N PHE A 137 1.33 -10.43 -15.79
CA PHE A 137 1.93 -9.76 -16.95
C PHE A 137 1.73 -8.24 -16.91
N THR A 138 2.54 -7.49 -17.64
CA THR A 138 2.34 -6.04 -17.83
C THR A 138 1.37 -5.79 -18.96
N LEU A 139 0.26 -5.11 -18.67
CA LEU A 139 -0.81 -4.82 -19.63
C LEU A 139 -0.44 -3.63 -20.53
N ILE A 140 0.20 -2.60 -19.96
CA ILE A 140 0.77 -1.47 -20.70
C ILE A 140 1.94 -0.84 -19.93
N ASP A 141 2.96 -0.38 -20.66
CA ASP A 141 4.12 0.35 -20.14
C ASP A 141 4.43 1.50 -21.11
N ILE A 142 4.20 2.75 -20.70
CA ILE A 142 4.32 3.94 -21.54
C ILE A 142 5.42 4.84 -20.97
N ASN A 143 6.37 5.24 -21.82
CA ASN A 143 7.35 6.28 -21.52
C ASN A 143 7.03 7.52 -22.36
N ILE A 144 6.86 8.67 -21.69
CA ILE A 144 6.51 9.94 -22.32
C ILE A 144 7.48 11.01 -21.84
N THR A 145 8.07 11.77 -22.76
CA THR A 145 8.94 12.91 -22.41
C THR A 145 8.12 14.21 -22.44
N VAL A 146 8.25 15.03 -21.41
CA VAL A 146 7.56 16.33 -21.29
C VAL A 146 8.50 17.45 -20.88
N GLY A 147 8.13 18.67 -21.28
CA GLY A 147 8.98 19.85 -21.12
C GLY A 147 8.99 20.47 -19.72
N THR A 148 8.06 20.08 -18.85
CA THR A 148 7.97 20.67 -17.50
C THR A 148 7.66 19.64 -16.43
N LYS A 149 8.16 19.91 -15.21
CA LYS A 149 7.82 19.13 -14.02
C LYS A 149 6.32 19.14 -13.72
N SER A 150 5.63 20.23 -14.08
CA SER A 150 4.19 20.37 -13.89
C SER A 150 3.43 19.39 -14.77
N ASP A 151 3.79 19.30 -16.05
CA ASP A 151 3.19 18.35 -16.99
C ASP A 151 3.47 16.91 -16.56
N ALA A 152 4.71 16.62 -16.13
CA ALA A 152 5.09 15.29 -15.66
C ALA A 152 4.22 14.84 -14.48
N ARG A 153 4.00 15.74 -13.53
CA ARG A 153 3.12 15.50 -12.38
C ARG A 153 1.66 15.34 -12.80
N MET A 154 1.17 16.19 -13.69
CA MET A 154 -0.21 16.13 -14.19
C MET A 154 -0.49 14.79 -14.87
N ILE A 155 0.41 14.31 -15.72
CA ILE A 155 0.30 13.00 -16.38
C ILE A 155 0.25 11.88 -15.32
N CYS A 156 1.15 11.91 -14.34
CA CYS A 156 1.17 10.90 -13.27
C CYS A 156 -0.15 10.88 -12.47
N GLU A 157 -0.69 12.04 -12.13
CA GLU A 157 -1.96 12.16 -11.40
C GLU A 157 -3.16 11.70 -12.25
N ASN A 158 -3.16 12.04 -13.54
CA ASN A 158 -4.21 11.62 -14.46
C ASN A 158 -4.19 10.11 -14.69
N TRP A 159 -3.01 9.51 -14.88
CA TRP A 159 -2.85 8.06 -15.05
C TRP A 159 -3.35 7.28 -13.83
N LYS A 160 -2.97 7.70 -12.61
CA LYS A 160 -3.40 7.04 -11.38
C LYS A 160 -4.91 7.05 -11.18
N LYS A 161 -5.61 8.06 -11.72
CA LYS A 161 -7.07 8.19 -11.63
C LYS A 161 -7.78 7.46 -12.76
N ASN A 162 -7.25 7.53 -13.98
CA ASN A 162 -7.98 7.22 -15.22
C ASN A 162 -7.31 6.15 -16.10
N SER A 163 -6.33 5.39 -15.59
CA SER A 163 -5.53 4.42 -16.37
C SER A 163 -6.36 3.41 -17.19
N GLN A 164 -7.50 2.93 -16.70
CA GLN A 164 -8.36 1.99 -17.44
C GLN A 164 -8.99 2.63 -18.68
N GLU A 165 -9.49 3.86 -18.54
CA GLU A 165 -10.07 4.64 -19.64
C GLU A 165 -8.98 5.00 -20.65
N ILE A 166 -7.84 5.53 -20.19
CA ILE A 166 -6.70 5.87 -21.04
C ILE A 166 -6.18 4.64 -21.79
N TYR A 167 -6.05 3.48 -21.13
CA TYR A 167 -5.66 2.24 -21.80
C TYR A 167 -6.64 1.86 -22.92
N SER A 168 -7.94 1.96 -22.65
CA SER A 168 -8.98 1.65 -23.61
C SER A 168 -8.93 2.59 -24.82
N GLU A 169 -8.72 3.89 -24.61
CA GLU A 169 -8.55 4.90 -25.67
C GLU A 169 -7.31 4.63 -26.54
N ILE A 170 -6.18 4.26 -25.91
CA ILE A 170 -4.95 3.90 -26.62
C ILE A 170 -5.18 2.65 -27.48
N LEU A 171 -5.77 1.61 -26.90
CA LEU A 171 -6.05 0.36 -27.59
C LEU A 171 -7.00 0.56 -28.78
N GLU A 172 -8.06 1.35 -28.59
CA GLU A 172 -8.98 1.70 -29.67
C GLU A 172 -8.25 2.45 -30.79
N SER A 173 -7.41 3.44 -30.42
CA SER A 173 -6.64 4.23 -31.38
C SER A 173 -5.66 3.38 -32.20
N LEU A 174 -5.06 2.36 -31.58
CA LEU A 174 -4.11 1.45 -32.22
C LEU A 174 -4.78 0.36 -33.06
N THR A 175 -6.00 -0.07 -32.69
CA THR A 175 -6.74 -1.12 -33.41
C THR A 175 -7.65 -0.59 -34.52
N ARG A 176 -7.82 0.74 -34.59
CA ARG A 176 -8.58 1.42 -35.64
C ARG A 176 -7.92 1.18 -37.01
N LYS A 177 -8.62 0.49 -37.91
CA LYS A 177 -8.19 0.31 -39.30
C LYS A 177 -8.16 1.67 -40.00
N ARG A 178 -7.02 1.99 -40.62
CA ARG A 178 -6.80 3.20 -41.44
C ARG A 178 -6.68 2.82 -42.91
#